data_AF-A0A1M7DAA6-F1
#
_entry.id   AF-A0A1M7DAA6-F1
#
_cell.length_a   1.000
_cell.length_b   1.000
_cell.length_c   1.000
_cell.angle_alpha   90.00
_cell.angle_beta   90.00
_cell.angle_gamma   90.00
#
_symmetry.space_group_name_H-M   'P 1'
#
loop_
_entity.id
_entity.type
_entity.pdbx_description
1 polymer ?
#
loop_
_entity_poly.entity_id
_entity_poly.type
_entity_poly.pdbx_seq_one_letter_code
_entity_poly.pdbx_strand_id
1 'polypeptide(L)'
;MHSSSGIKPYLALVPYLYSVHTRMHGLRDHLANAVTAWVPGMILLIFLRDLGFASAVFHYFVGFAAFISLYEIGYLMNDTMGLRRDVVARDRLGYRVKRGYIFLFAVIRIALFLAIVITTGLGEHPGYLVACAALAAVILAHNTVPQVELKFASFLQMSVLRFFLPIYPGLLLGGSGSAALVVLATGVFCFSYPRLLTYQESKDRLSLPERRKPWFHFQSMALTLPAVLTIVGLSSQIAPLIVWAWLCFVGLAAAKQP
;
A
#
# COMPACT_ATOMS: atom_id res chain seq x y z
N MET A 1 10.50 -16.44 22.87
CA MET A 1 9.76 -17.56 22.22
C MET A 1 8.30 -17.14 22.09
N HIS A 2 7.91 -16.54 20.96
CA HIS A 2 6.49 -16.32 20.70
C HIS A 2 5.89 -17.62 20.20
N SER A 3 4.96 -18.17 20.99
CA SER A 3 4.01 -19.18 20.54
C SER A 3 3.34 -18.67 19.28
N SER A 4 3.77 -19.16 18.12
CA SER A 4 3.06 -18.92 16.88
C SER A 4 1.74 -19.65 17.02
N SER A 5 0.68 -18.91 17.33
CA SER A 5 -0.68 -19.35 17.02
C SER A 5 -0.72 -19.54 15.50
N GLY A 6 -0.34 -20.74 15.06
CA GLY A 6 -0.18 -21.07 13.66
C GLY A 6 -1.53 -20.89 13.01
N ILE A 7 -1.70 -19.78 12.29
CA ILE A 7 -2.87 -19.62 11.43
C ILE A 7 -2.86 -20.80 10.50
N LYS A 8 -3.97 -21.52 10.50
CA LYS A 8 -4.10 -22.71 9.67
C LYS A 8 -3.94 -22.26 8.20
N PRO A 9 -3.06 -22.90 7.40
CA PRO A 9 -2.70 -22.42 6.06
C PRO A 9 -3.88 -22.10 5.14
N TYR A 10 -5.04 -22.75 5.34
CA TYR A 10 -6.26 -22.49 4.58
C TYR A 10 -6.86 -21.10 4.82
N LEU A 11 -6.68 -20.49 6.00
CA LEU A 11 -7.18 -19.13 6.26
C LEU A 11 -6.46 -18.11 5.39
N ALA A 12 -5.17 -18.34 5.11
CA ALA A 12 -4.38 -17.52 4.21
C ALA A 12 -4.79 -17.66 2.72
N LEU A 13 -5.66 -18.62 2.36
CA LEU A 13 -6.25 -18.65 1.02
C LEU A 13 -7.27 -17.53 0.81
N VAL A 14 -7.94 -17.08 1.87
CA VAL A 14 -8.85 -15.94 1.81
C VAL A 14 -8.03 -14.67 1.53
N PRO A 15 -8.36 -13.90 0.47
CA PRO A 15 -7.72 -12.63 0.19
C PRO A 15 -7.71 -11.72 1.43
N TYR A 16 -6.66 -10.93 1.57
CA TYR A 16 -6.37 -10.07 2.74
C TYR A 16 -5.88 -10.81 4.00
N LEU A 17 -6.40 -12.00 4.32
CA LEU A 17 -5.98 -12.73 5.52
C LEU A 17 -4.50 -13.17 5.47
N TYR A 18 -3.94 -13.38 4.27
CA TYR A 18 -2.51 -13.62 4.11
C TYR A 18 -1.69 -12.39 4.54
N SER A 19 -2.07 -11.19 4.09
CA SER A 19 -1.42 -9.94 4.51
C SER A 19 -1.55 -9.70 6.00
N VAL A 20 -2.73 -9.94 6.58
CA VAL A 20 -2.94 -9.80 8.03
C VAL A 20 -1.96 -10.72 8.76
N HIS A 21 -1.91 -12.00 8.39
CA HIS A 21 -1.04 -12.96 9.07
C HIS A 21 0.45 -12.64 8.94
N THR A 22 0.91 -12.28 7.75
CA THR A 22 2.35 -12.18 7.45
C THR A 22 2.92 -10.77 7.59
N ARG A 23 2.07 -9.73 7.72
CA ARG A 23 2.51 -8.32 7.74
C ARG A 23 1.95 -7.51 8.92
N MET A 24 0.91 -7.98 9.61
CA MET A 24 0.30 -7.26 10.73
C MET A 24 0.41 -8.11 11.99
N HIS A 25 1.19 -7.65 12.97
CA HIS A 25 1.45 -8.37 14.21
C HIS A 25 0.48 -7.97 15.34
N GLY A 26 -0.76 -7.65 14.99
CA GLY A 26 -1.84 -7.33 15.95
C GLY A 26 -2.78 -6.21 15.48
N LEU A 27 -3.75 -5.89 16.35
CA LEU A 27 -4.76 -4.85 16.09
C LEU A 27 -4.12 -3.46 15.88
N ARG A 28 -3.05 -3.15 16.62
CA ARG A 28 -2.33 -1.87 16.49
C ARG A 28 -1.81 -1.65 15.07
N ASP A 29 -1.17 -2.64 14.46
CA ASP A 29 -0.62 -2.54 13.10
C ASP A 29 -1.74 -2.37 12.07
N HIS A 30 -2.87 -3.04 12.30
CA HIS A 30 -4.04 -2.92 11.46
C HIS A 30 -4.64 -1.52 11.51
N LEU A 31 -4.85 -0.99 12.72
CA LEU A 31 -5.34 0.38 12.93
C LEU A 31 -4.36 1.40 12.34
N ALA A 32 -3.06 1.23 12.56
CA ALA A 32 -2.04 2.08 11.97
C ALA A 32 -2.11 2.08 10.44
N ASN A 33 -2.27 0.92 9.81
CA ASN A 33 -2.43 0.83 8.36
C ASN A 33 -3.76 1.48 7.89
N ALA A 34 -4.85 1.31 8.64
CA ALA A 34 -6.13 1.94 8.31
C ALA A 34 -6.03 3.47 8.34
N VAL A 35 -5.49 4.05 9.42
CA VAL A 35 -5.42 5.52 9.57
C VAL A 35 -4.35 6.16 8.67
N THR A 36 -3.31 5.43 8.27
CA THR A 36 -2.22 5.98 7.42
C THR A 36 -2.36 5.66 5.94
N ALA A 37 -3.17 4.67 5.55
CA ALA A 37 -3.37 4.29 4.15
C ALA A 37 -4.83 4.43 3.70
N TRP A 38 -5.77 3.86 4.46
CA TRP A 38 -7.16 3.75 4.03
C TRP A 38 -7.91 5.08 4.16
N VAL A 39 -7.83 5.71 5.34
CA VAL A 39 -8.49 7.01 5.56
C VAL A 39 -8.00 8.08 4.57
N PRO A 40 -6.68 8.24 4.32
CA PRO A 40 -6.22 9.14 3.26
C PRO A 40 -6.80 8.84 1.88
N GLY A 41 -6.90 7.57 1.49
CA GLY A 41 -7.50 7.18 0.22
C GLY A 41 -8.99 7.53 0.14
N MET A 42 -9.73 7.34 1.23
CA MET A 42 -11.14 7.73 1.34
C MET A 42 -11.30 9.26 1.29
N ILE A 43 -10.43 10.02 1.97
CA ILE A 43 -10.41 11.50 1.88
C ILE A 43 -10.22 11.93 0.42
N LEU A 44 -9.25 11.34 -0.30
CA LEU A 44 -9.02 11.67 -1.70
C LEU A 44 -10.26 11.38 -2.55
N LEU A 45 -10.95 10.27 -2.33
CA LEU A 45 -12.21 9.97 -3.02
C LEU A 45 -13.32 10.96 -2.68
N ILE A 46 -13.48 11.36 -1.42
CA ILE A 46 -14.49 12.36 -1.02
C ILE A 46 -14.26 13.67 -1.77
N PHE A 47 -13.05 14.19 -1.73
CA PHE A 47 -12.79 15.55 -2.23
C PHE A 47 -12.53 15.61 -3.74
N LEU A 48 -11.92 14.60 -4.36
CA LEU A 48 -11.64 14.61 -5.81
C LEU A 48 -12.83 14.16 -6.66
N ARG A 49 -13.82 13.50 -6.05
CA ARG A 49 -15.02 12.97 -6.72
C ARG A 49 -16.34 13.48 -6.15
N ASP A 50 -16.27 14.36 -5.15
CA ASP A 50 -17.45 14.85 -4.42
C ASP A 50 -18.34 13.70 -3.92
N LEU A 51 -17.70 12.63 -3.43
CA LEU A 51 -18.42 11.46 -2.92
C LEU A 51 -18.83 11.67 -1.47
N GLY A 52 -20.06 11.28 -1.15
CA GLY A 52 -20.46 11.06 0.24
C GLY A 52 -19.59 10.00 0.91
N PHE A 53 -19.47 10.07 2.24
CA PHE A 53 -18.60 9.18 3.03
C PHE A 53 -18.84 7.69 2.74
N ALA A 54 -20.10 7.23 2.75
CA ALA A 54 -20.44 5.84 2.50
C ALA A 54 -20.00 5.38 1.09
N SER A 55 -20.21 6.22 0.08
CA SER A 55 -19.78 5.94 -1.29
C SER A 55 -18.25 5.86 -1.39
N ALA A 56 -17.53 6.78 -0.75
CA ALA A 56 -16.06 6.76 -0.74
C ALA A 56 -15.51 5.50 -0.06
N VAL A 57 -16.10 5.07 1.07
CA VAL A 57 -15.76 3.82 1.75
C VAL A 57 -15.98 2.63 0.83
N PHE A 58 -17.16 2.54 0.19
CA PHE A 58 -17.48 1.45 -0.73
C PHE A 58 -16.48 1.39 -1.90
N HIS A 59 -16.26 2.50 -2.60
CA HIS A 59 -15.36 2.55 -3.75
C HIS A 59 -13.91 2.23 -3.36
N TYR A 60 -13.45 2.76 -2.22
CA TYR A 60 -12.12 2.45 -1.71
C TYR A 60 -11.95 0.96 -1.43
N PHE A 61 -12.92 0.31 -0.79
CA PHE A 61 -12.79 -1.11 -0.44
C PHE A 61 -12.98 -2.05 -1.63
N VAL A 62 -13.79 -1.68 -2.64
CA VAL A 62 -13.83 -2.39 -3.92
C VAL A 62 -12.48 -2.32 -4.62
N GLY A 63 -11.89 -1.13 -4.71
CA GLY A 63 -10.55 -0.96 -5.27
C GLY A 63 -9.47 -1.68 -4.45
N PHE A 64 -9.55 -1.63 -3.13
CA PHE A 64 -8.65 -2.33 -2.22
C PHE A 64 -8.73 -3.86 -2.40
N ALA A 65 -9.93 -4.42 -2.57
CA ALA A 65 -10.13 -5.85 -2.80
C ALA A 65 -9.51 -6.31 -4.13
N ALA A 66 -9.65 -5.53 -5.20
CA ALA A 66 -8.96 -5.80 -6.46
C ALA A 66 -7.44 -5.70 -6.32
N PHE A 67 -6.95 -4.62 -5.71
CA PHE A 67 -5.53 -4.39 -5.45
C PHE A 67 -4.91 -5.52 -4.62
N ILE A 68 -5.49 -5.87 -3.47
CA ILE A 68 -4.90 -6.81 -2.53
C ILE A 68 -4.84 -8.23 -3.12
N SER A 69 -5.80 -8.56 -4.01
CA SER A 69 -5.79 -9.83 -4.73
C SER A 69 -4.52 -10.00 -5.56
N LEU A 70 -4.12 -8.97 -6.32
CA LEU A 70 -2.86 -9.00 -7.07
C LEU A 70 -1.64 -8.90 -6.14
N TYR A 71 -1.70 -7.99 -5.17
CA TYR A 71 -0.54 -7.66 -4.33
C TYR A 71 -0.09 -8.82 -3.43
N GLU A 72 -1.02 -9.64 -2.94
CA GLU A 72 -0.70 -10.80 -2.12
C GLU A 72 0.04 -11.90 -2.89
N ILE A 73 -0.15 -12.02 -4.21
CA ILE A 73 0.67 -12.90 -5.05
C ILE A 73 2.13 -12.45 -4.97
N GLY A 74 2.38 -11.15 -5.06
CA GLY A 74 3.70 -10.56 -4.86
C GLY A 74 4.28 -10.79 -3.47
N TYR A 75 3.44 -10.78 -2.43
CA TYR A 75 3.90 -11.16 -1.09
C TYR A 75 4.30 -12.62 -0.98
N LEU A 76 3.53 -13.54 -1.55
CA LEU A 76 3.87 -14.96 -1.54
C LEU A 76 5.17 -15.20 -2.34
N MET A 77 5.34 -14.53 -3.47
CA MET A 77 6.60 -14.54 -4.23
C MET A 77 7.77 -14.03 -3.38
N ASN A 78 7.59 -12.92 -2.66
CA ASN A 78 8.62 -12.39 -1.76
C ASN A 78 9.00 -13.37 -0.65
N ASP A 79 8.01 -14.04 -0.05
CA ASP A 79 8.22 -14.92 1.09
C ASP A 79 8.73 -16.31 0.66
N THR A 80 8.66 -16.68 -0.63
CA THR A 80 9.14 -17.97 -1.15
C THR A 80 10.40 -17.87 -2.01
N MET A 81 10.50 -16.86 -2.87
CA MET A 81 11.62 -16.62 -3.78
C MET A 81 12.60 -15.59 -3.23
N GLY A 82 12.09 -14.50 -2.64
CA GLY A 82 12.87 -13.36 -2.17
C GLY A 82 13.87 -13.70 -1.07
N LEU A 83 13.58 -14.73 -0.25
CA LEU A 83 14.47 -15.22 0.81
C LEU A 83 15.88 -15.59 0.32
N ARG A 84 16.04 -15.91 -0.98
CA ARG A 84 17.33 -16.34 -1.54
C ARG A 84 18.23 -15.19 -2.01
N ARG A 85 17.68 -13.97 -2.13
CA ARG A 85 18.33 -12.83 -2.80
C ARG A 85 18.45 -11.59 -1.92
N ASP A 86 18.09 -11.68 -0.65
CA ASP A 86 18.19 -10.56 0.28
C ASP A 86 19.06 -10.95 1.47
N VAL A 87 20.05 -10.12 1.77
CA VAL A 87 21.00 -10.36 2.87
C VAL A 87 20.27 -10.40 4.22
N VAL A 88 19.22 -9.57 4.34
CA VAL A 88 18.37 -9.46 5.54
C VAL A 88 16.95 -9.96 5.21
N ALA A 89 16.88 -11.21 4.76
CA ALA A 89 15.63 -11.91 4.52
C ALA A 89 14.93 -12.24 5.85
N ARG A 90 13.62 -11.99 5.93
CA ARG A 90 12.80 -12.36 7.10
C ARG A 90 11.92 -13.55 6.72
N ASP A 91 12.08 -14.68 7.40
CA ASP A 91 11.12 -15.76 7.30
C ASP A 91 9.84 -15.38 8.05
N ARG A 92 8.75 -15.25 7.31
CA ARG A 92 7.44 -14.84 7.83
C ARG A 92 6.43 -15.96 7.85
N LEU A 93 6.69 -17.04 7.11
CA LEU A 93 5.78 -18.18 7.03
C LEU A 93 6.15 -19.22 8.07
N GLY A 94 7.44 -19.43 8.34
CA GLY A 94 7.91 -20.46 9.28
C GLY A 94 7.66 -21.89 8.80
N TYR A 95 7.21 -22.07 7.55
CA TYR A 95 7.03 -23.37 6.91
C TYR A 95 7.25 -23.29 5.39
N ARG A 96 7.56 -24.44 4.77
CA ARG A 96 7.69 -24.55 3.32
C ARG A 96 6.33 -24.71 2.65
N VAL A 97 6.03 -23.81 1.73
CA VAL A 97 4.78 -23.84 0.94
C VAL A 97 4.88 -24.87 -0.19
N LYS A 98 3.88 -25.74 -0.30
CA LYS A 98 3.78 -26.74 -1.39
C LYS A 98 3.33 -26.07 -2.71
N ARG A 99 3.77 -26.60 -3.86
CA ARG A 99 3.41 -26.06 -5.19
C ARG A 99 1.90 -25.95 -5.42
N GLY A 100 1.13 -26.97 -5.02
CA GLY A 100 -0.33 -26.95 -5.14
C GLY A 100 -1.00 -25.82 -4.34
N TYR A 101 -0.43 -25.46 -3.17
CA TYR A 101 -0.91 -24.31 -2.40
C TYR A 101 -0.66 -23.00 -3.15
N ILE A 102 0.55 -22.81 -3.71
CA ILE A 102 0.89 -21.60 -4.48
C ILE A 102 -0.06 -21.43 -5.67
N PHE A 103 -0.32 -22.52 -6.38
CA PHE A 103 -1.26 -22.51 -7.51
C PHE A 103 -2.67 -22.12 -7.06
N LEU A 104 -3.24 -22.80 -6.06
CA LEU A 104 -4.58 -22.49 -5.55
C LEU A 104 -4.67 -21.05 -5.02
N PHE A 105 -3.65 -20.60 -4.30
CA PHE A 105 -3.55 -19.24 -3.77
C PHE A 105 -3.64 -18.18 -4.87
N ALA A 106 -2.90 -18.38 -5.97
CA ALA A 106 -2.91 -17.49 -7.12
C ALA A 106 -4.25 -17.54 -7.87
N VAL A 107 -4.80 -18.73 -8.11
CA VAL A 107 -6.09 -18.89 -8.81
C VAL A 107 -7.22 -18.16 -8.10
N ILE A 108 -7.35 -18.33 -6.77
CA ILE A 108 -8.40 -17.65 -5.98
C ILE A 108 -8.31 -16.12 -6.14
N ARG A 109 -7.09 -15.59 -6.11
CA ARG A 109 -6.84 -14.14 -6.20
C ARG A 109 -7.07 -13.59 -7.60
N ILE A 110 -6.61 -14.30 -8.62
CA ILE A 110 -6.87 -13.92 -10.01
C ILE A 110 -8.38 -13.99 -10.28
N ALA A 111 -9.08 -15.01 -9.79
CA ALA A 111 -10.52 -15.12 -9.94
C ALA A 111 -11.27 -13.97 -9.26
N LEU A 112 -10.92 -13.61 -8.02
CA LEU A 112 -11.54 -12.45 -7.34
C LEU A 112 -11.22 -11.13 -8.05
N PHE A 113 -9.97 -10.92 -8.47
CA PHE A 113 -9.57 -9.74 -9.24
C PHE A 113 -10.39 -9.62 -10.53
N LEU A 114 -10.46 -10.69 -11.33
CA LEU A 114 -11.23 -10.71 -12.57
C LEU A 114 -12.72 -10.49 -12.31
N ALA A 115 -13.29 -11.11 -11.27
CA ALA A 115 -14.68 -10.91 -10.89
C ALA A 115 -14.98 -9.43 -10.58
N ILE A 116 -14.10 -8.75 -9.83
CA ILE A 116 -14.26 -7.31 -9.56
C ILE A 116 -14.11 -6.50 -10.85
N VAL A 117 -13.05 -6.76 -11.64
CA VAL A 117 -12.78 -6.01 -12.87
C VAL A 117 -13.92 -6.12 -13.89
N ILE A 118 -14.50 -7.30 -14.04
CA ILE A 118 -15.62 -7.55 -14.95
C ILE A 118 -16.90 -6.91 -14.42
N THR A 119 -17.26 -7.15 -13.15
CA THR A 119 -18.55 -6.67 -12.60
C THR A 119 -18.59 -5.14 -12.42
N THR A 120 -17.45 -4.48 -12.31
CA THR A 120 -17.36 -3.01 -12.19
C THR A 120 -17.08 -2.30 -13.51
N GLY A 121 -16.82 -3.02 -14.61
CA GLY A 121 -16.45 -2.42 -15.90
C GLY A 121 -15.02 -1.84 -15.95
N LEU A 122 -14.18 -2.07 -14.92
CA LEU A 122 -12.79 -1.57 -14.91
C LEU A 122 -11.94 -2.11 -16.06
N GLY A 123 -12.33 -3.22 -16.68
CA GLY A 123 -11.66 -3.78 -17.85
C GLY A 123 -11.73 -2.88 -19.09
N GLU A 124 -12.70 -1.97 -19.15
CA GLU A 124 -12.87 -1.02 -20.26
C GLU A 124 -11.92 0.19 -20.14
N HIS A 125 -11.25 0.36 -18.99
CA HIS A 125 -10.36 1.46 -18.73
C HIS A 125 -8.88 1.03 -18.89
N PRO A 126 -8.23 1.30 -20.04
CA PRO A 126 -6.87 0.83 -20.30
C PRO A 126 -5.85 1.36 -19.28
N GLY A 127 -6.06 2.57 -18.75
CA GLY A 127 -5.22 3.13 -17.69
C GLY A 127 -5.18 2.27 -16.42
N TYR A 128 -6.30 1.64 -16.04
CA TYR A 128 -6.35 0.73 -14.90
C TYR A 128 -5.55 -0.54 -15.15
N LEU A 129 -5.72 -1.14 -16.32
CA LEU A 129 -4.98 -2.34 -16.73
C LEU A 129 -3.47 -2.08 -16.79
N VAL A 130 -3.07 -0.92 -17.32
CA VAL A 130 -1.68 -0.47 -17.33
C VAL A 130 -1.13 -0.31 -15.90
N ALA A 131 -1.90 0.27 -14.98
CA ALA A 131 -1.48 0.40 -13.58
C ALA A 131 -1.34 -0.96 -12.88
N CYS A 132 -2.22 -1.92 -13.15
CA CYS A 132 -2.11 -3.30 -12.66
C CYS A 132 -0.89 -4.02 -13.25
N ALA A 133 -0.63 -3.89 -14.55
CA ALA A 133 0.55 -4.44 -15.21
C ALA A 133 1.85 -3.82 -14.65
N ALA A 134 1.86 -2.50 -14.43
CA ALA A 134 2.97 -1.80 -13.79
C ALA A 134 3.23 -2.33 -12.38
N LEU A 135 2.18 -2.58 -11.58
CA LEU A 135 2.34 -3.19 -10.27
C LEU A 135 2.99 -4.58 -10.36
N ALA A 136 2.51 -5.43 -11.26
CA ALA A 136 3.08 -6.76 -11.46
C ALA A 136 4.56 -6.69 -11.87
N ALA A 137 4.91 -5.80 -12.80
CA ALA A 137 6.28 -5.57 -13.25
C ALA A 137 7.18 -5.08 -12.11
N VAL A 138 6.71 -4.13 -11.30
CA VAL A 138 7.47 -3.61 -10.15
C VAL A 138 7.64 -4.66 -9.06
N ILE A 139 6.62 -5.45 -8.77
CA ILE A 139 6.72 -6.60 -7.84
C ILE A 139 7.79 -7.57 -8.35
N LEU A 140 7.75 -7.93 -9.63
CA LEU A 140 8.73 -8.83 -10.22
C LEU A 140 10.14 -8.25 -10.06
N ALA A 141 10.35 -7.01 -10.51
CA ALA A 141 11.63 -6.32 -10.41
C ALA A 141 12.14 -6.26 -8.96
N HIS A 142 11.29 -5.89 -8.00
CA HIS A 142 11.65 -5.81 -6.58
C HIS A 142 12.14 -7.15 -6.02
N ASN A 143 11.56 -8.26 -6.50
CA ASN A 143 11.91 -9.61 -6.04
C ASN A 143 13.09 -10.22 -6.81
N THR A 144 13.34 -9.77 -8.05
CA THR A 144 14.38 -10.37 -8.89
C THR A 144 15.70 -9.61 -8.87
N VAL A 145 15.68 -8.29 -8.72
CA VAL A 145 16.87 -7.43 -8.80
C VAL A 145 17.77 -7.65 -7.57
N PRO A 146 19.03 -8.09 -7.77
CA PRO A 146 19.95 -8.33 -6.65
C PRO A 146 20.54 -7.04 -6.08
N GLN A 147 20.71 -5.99 -6.88
CA GLN A 147 21.30 -4.72 -6.46
C GLN A 147 20.43 -4.01 -5.42
N VAL A 148 21.04 -3.68 -4.28
CA VAL A 148 20.33 -3.09 -3.13
C VAL A 148 19.83 -1.69 -3.43
N GLU A 149 20.60 -0.92 -4.20
CA GLU A 149 20.32 0.46 -4.60
C GLU A 149 19.05 0.52 -5.44
N LEU A 150 18.90 -0.43 -6.37
CA LEU A 150 17.71 -0.55 -7.24
C LEU A 150 16.47 -1.07 -6.47
N LYS A 151 16.66 -1.71 -5.32
CA LYS A 151 15.54 -2.07 -4.43
C LYS A 151 14.87 -0.83 -3.84
N PHE A 152 15.55 0.32 -3.77
CA PHE A 152 14.97 1.58 -3.30
C PHE A 152 13.95 2.12 -4.29
N ALA A 153 14.34 2.19 -5.56
CA ALA A 153 13.48 2.65 -6.64
C ALA A 153 12.26 1.74 -6.79
N SER A 154 12.45 0.42 -6.80
CA SER A 154 11.33 -0.52 -6.89
C SER A 154 10.43 -0.51 -5.64
N PHE A 155 10.99 -0.33 -4.43
CA PHE A 155 10.17 -0.16 -3.23
C PHE A 155 9.32 1.11 -3.28
N LEU A 156 9.90 2.24 -3.72
CA LEU A 156 9.18 3.49 -3.87
C LEU A 156 8.01 3.34 -4.87
N GLN A 157 8.28 2.77 -6.04
CA GLN A 157 7.25 2.51 -7.06
C GLN A 157 6.15 1.58 -6.52
N MET A 158 6.53 0.51 -5.82
CA MET A 158 5.59 -0.43 -5.22
C MET A 158 4.72 0.24 -4.15
N SER A 159 5.32 1.10 -3.33
CA SER A 159 4.63 1.86 -2.28
C SER A 159 3.63 2.86 -2.86
N VAL A 160 4.01 3.57 -3.92
CA VAL A 160 3.12 4.51 -4.62
C VAL A 160 1.94 3.77 -5.24
N LEU A 161 2.20 2.68 -5.97
CA LEU A 161 1.14 1.88 -6.59
C LEU A 161 0.22 1.23 -5.56
N ARG A 162 0.76 0.81 -4.39
CA ARG A 162 -0.04 0.32 -3.26
C ARG A 162 -1.00 1.36 -2.70
N PHE A 163 -0.60 2.62 -2.67
CA PHE A 163 -1.48 3.71 -2.25
C PHE A 163 -2.51 4.05 -3.33
N PHE A 164 -2.07 4.09 -4.59
CA PHE A 164 -2.86 4.54 -5.72
C PHE A 164 -3.95 3.56 -6.15
N LEU A 165 -3.63 2.26 -6.29
CA LEU A 165 -4.53 1.27 -6.89
C LEU A 165 -5.85 1.05 -6.12
N PRO A 166 -5.92 1.14 -4.78
CA PRO A 166 -7.20 1.13 -4.06
C PRO A 166 -8.11 2.32 -4.38
N ILE A 167 -7.54 3.46 -4.79
CA ILE A 167 -8.26 4.72 -5.04
C ILE A 167 -8.68 4.82 -6.51
N TYR A 168 -7.82 4.36 -7.41
CA TYR A 168 -7.96 4.60 -8.85
C TYR A 168 -9.27 4.12 -9.48
N PRO A 169 -9.83 2.93 -9.14
CA PRO A 169 -11.16 2.51 -9.59
C PRO A 169 -12.24 3.54 -9.29
N GLY A 170 -12.24 4.09 -8.07
CA GLY A 170 -13.20 5.12 -7.68
C GLY A 170 -13.11 6.38 -8.54
N LEU A 171 -11.90 6.76 -8.97
CA LEU A 171 -11.68 7.91 -9.86
C LEU A 171 -12.12 7.66 -11.30
N LEU A 172 -11.95 6.44 -11.82
CA LEU A 172 -12.32 6.10 -13.19
C LEU A 172 -13.83 5.98 -13.39
N LEU A 173 -14.52 5.31 -12.46
CA LEU A 173 -15.94 4.98 -12.57
C LEU A 173 -16.92 6.17 -12.54
N GLY A 174 -16.42 7.40 -12.48
CA GLY A 174 -17.22 8.59 -12.76
C GLY A 174 -16.36 9.74 -13.23
N GLY A 175 -15.45 9.43 -14.15
CA GLY A 175 -14.93 10.41 -15.10
C GLY A 175 -13.75 11.25 -14.65
N SER A 176 -13.37 11.31 -13.37
CA SER A 176 -12.22 12.10 -12.90
C SER A 176 -10.87 11.39 -13.05
N GLY A 177 -10.64 10.72 -14.19
CA GLY A 177 -9.36 10.06 -14.48
C GLY A 177 -8.17 11.02 -14.46
N SER A 178 -8.38 12.31 -14.75
CA SER A 178 -7.37 13.37 -14.68
C SER A 178 -6.82 13.58 -13.26
N ALA A 179 -7.59 13.26 -12.22
CA ALA A 179 -7.17 13.36 -10.83
C ALA A 179 -6.15 12.28 -10.42
N ALA A 180 -5.88 11.29 -11.29
CA ALA A 180 -4.92 10.23 -11.02
C ALA A 180 -3.51 10.77 -10.70
N LEU A 181 -3.07 11.83 -11.40
CA LEU A 181 -1.77 12.46 -11.16
C LEU A 181 -1.71 13.12 -9.77
N VAL A 182 -2.80 13.71 -9.32
CA VAL A 182 -2.90 14.30 -7.96
C VAL A 182 -2.77 13.21 -6.91
N VAL A 183 -3.42 12.06 -7.09
CA VAL A 183 -3.31 10.93 -6.16
C VAL A 183 -1.91 10.33 -6.17
N LEU A 184 -1.28 10.17 -7.34
CA LEU A 184 0.10 9.68 -7.44
C LEU A 184 1.08 10.62 -6.72
N ALA A 185 1.00 11.93 -6.99
CA ALA A 185 1.85 12.92 -6.35
C ALA A 185 1.64 12.95 -4.83
N THR A 186 0.38 12.92 -4.38
CA THR A 186 0.04 12.81 -2.95
C THR A 186 0.61 11.52 -2.35
N GLY A 187 0.49 10.39 -3.06
CA GLY A 187 1.02 9.10 -2.63
C GLY A 187 2.54 9.05 -2.53
N VAL A 188 3.27 9.85 -3.34
CA VAL A 188 4.72 9.99 -3.22
C VAL A 188 5.08 10.69 -1.92
N PHE A 189 4.56 11.91 -1.71
CA PHE A 189 5.01 12.78 -0.61
C PHE A 189 4.39 12.41 0.73
N CYS A 190 3.08 12.14 0.77
CA CYS A 190 2.37 11.90 2.03
C CYS A 190 2.44 10.44 2.50
N PHE A 191 2.55 9.47 1.57
CA PHE A 191 2.51 8.05 1.92
C PHE A 191 3.85 7.34 1.74
N SER A 192 4.47 7.45 0.57
CA SER A 192 5.60 6.59 0.20
C SER A 192 6.92 7.08 0.74
N TYR A 193 7.15 8.39 0.81
CA TYR A 193 8.35 8.97 1.39
C TYR A 193 8.61 8.52 2.85
N PRO A 194 7.69 8.71 3.82
CA PRO A 194 7.93 8.24 5.19
C PRO A 194 8.07 6.72 5.27
N ARG A 195 7.35 5.96 4.43
CA ARG A 195 7.50 4.50 4.34
C ARG A 195 8.86 4.09 3.79
N LEU A 196 9.43 4.83 2.86
CA LEU A 196 10.78 4.59 2.34
C LEU A 196 11.82 4.72 3.45
N LEU A 197 11.76 5.79 4.26
CA LEU A 197 12.67 5.98 5.40
C LEU A 197 12.63 4.80 6.37
N THR A 198 11.42 4.39 6.79
CA THR A 198 11.25 3.25 7.69
C THR A 198 11.65 1.91 7.07
N TYR A 199 11.48 1.75 5.75
CA TYR A 199 11.94 0.58 5.02
C TYR A 199 13.48 0.49 5.03
N GLN A 200 14.18 1.60 4.77
CA GLN A 200 15.65 1.62 4.79
C GLN A 200 16.22 1.25 6.15
N GLU A 201 15.65 1.81 7.21
CA GLU A 201 16.04 1.47 8.58
C GLU A 201 15.76 0.01 8.90
N SER A 202 14.61 -0.53 8.49
CA SER A 202 14.27 -1.94 8.73
C SER A 202 15.17 -2.95 8.02
N LYS A 203 15.97 -2.46 7.07
CA LYS A 203 16.93 -3.22 6.26
C LYS A 203 18.38 -2.88 6.61
N ASP A 204 18.61 -2.15 7.70
CA ASP A 204 19.93 -1.72 8.19
C ASP A 204 20.72 -0.89 7.17
N ARG A 205 20.01 -0.10 6.34
CA ARG A 205 20.60 0.75 5.28
C ARG A 205 20.63 2.23 5.64
N LEU A 206 19.88 2.61 6.66
CA LEU A 206 19.79 3.98 7.17
C LEU A 206 19.60 3.92 8.68
N SER A 207 20.39 4.69 9.43
CA SER A 207 20.21 4.82 10.88
C SER A 207 19.33 6.04 11.18
N LEU A 208 18.19 5.83 11.83
CA LEU A 208 17.25 6.90 12.23
C LEU A 208 17.02 6.87 13.75
N PRO A 209 18.04 7.17 14.57
CA PRO A 209 17.92 7.10 16.04
C PRO A 209 16.79 7.98 16.58
N GLU A 210 16.52 9.09 15.90
CA GLU A 210 15.49 10.07 16.22
C GLU A 210 14.07 9.58 15.94
N ARG A 211 13.88 8.47 15.19
CA ARG A 211 12.54 7.96 14.82
C ARG A 211 11.67 7.64 16.02
N ARG A 212 12.30 7.23 17.12
CA ARG A 212 11.60 6.88 18.37
C ARG A 212 11.09 8.12 19.11
N LYS A 213 11.51 9.32 18.73
CA LYS A 213 11.06 10.54 19.36
C LYS A 213 9.60 10.84 18.97
N PRO A 214 8.78 11.34 19.91
CA PRO A 214 7.36 11.61 19.69
C PRO A 214 7.09 12.51 18.47
N TRP A 215 7.98 13.46 18.20
CA TRP A 215 7.79 14.48 17.15
C TRP A 215 8.28 14.07 15.76
N PHE A 216 9.01 12.95 15.63
CA PHE A 216 9.66 12.58 14.38
C PHE A 216 8.67 12.44 13.22
N HIS A 217 7.55 11.76 13.45
CA HIS A 217 6.53 11.55 12.42
C HIS A 217 5.90 12.86 11.94
N PHE A 218 5.58 13.76 12.88
CA PHE A 218 5.06 15.08 12.55
C PHE A 218 6.10 15.91 11.77
N GLN A 219 7.35 15.97 12.23
CA GLN A 219 8.42 16.70 11.55
C GLN A 219 8.68 16.16 10.14
N SER A 220 8.71 14.84 9.98
CA SER A 220 8.86 14.19 8.68
C SER A 220 7.74 14.59 7.70
N MET A 221 6.50 14.71 8.17
CA MET A 221 5.37 15.20 7.37
C MET A 221 5.43 16.71 7.14
N ALA A 222 5.87 17.51 8.12
CA ALA A 222 6.01 18.94 7.95
C ALA A 222 6.98 19.29 6.80
N LEU A 223 8.04 18.50 6.62
CA LEU A 223 8.99 18.66 5.52
C LEU A 223 8.39 18.47 4.13
N THR A 224 7.26 17.77 4.00
CA THR A 224 6.61 17.58 2.70
C THR A 224 5.61 18.68 2.36
N LEU A 225 5.36 19.63 3.28
CA LEU A 225 4.36 20.69 3.09
C LEU A 225 4.61 21.54 1.82
N PRO A 226 5.84 21.99 1.50
CA PRO A 226 6.07 22.77 0.28
C PRO A 226 5.62 22.03 -0.99
N ALA A 227 5.95 20.74 -1.11
CA ALA A 227 5.53 19.92 -2.24
C ALA A 227 4.00 19.74 -2.28
N VAL A 228 3.36 19.54 -1.12
CA VAL A 228 1.89 19.46 -1.02
C VAL A 228 1.23 20.77 -1.46
N LEU A 229 1.74 21.93 -1.02
CA LEU A 229 1.25 23.24 -1.44
C LEU A 229 1.43 23.46 -2.95
N THR A 230 2.55 23.01 -3.53
CA THR A 230 2.75 23.04 -4.98
C THR A 230 1.71 22.18 -5.72
N ILE A 231 1.42 20.97 -5.24
CA ILE A 231 0.37 20.12 -5.83
C ILE A 231 -0.99 20.83 -5.76
N VAL A 232 -1.34 21.41 -4.62
CA VAL A 232 -2.61 22.15 -4.44
C VAL A 232 -2.68 23.34 -5.39
N GLY A 233 -1.61 24.13 -5.49
CA GLY A 233 -1.55 25.29 -6.39
C GLY A 233 -1.70 24.91 -7.86
N LEU A 234 -1.01 23.87 -8.32
CA LEU A 234 -1.04 23.44 -9.73
C LEU A 234 -2.31 22.71 -10.13
N SER A 235 -2.92 21.95 -9.21
CA SER A 235 -4.13 21.16 -9.50
C SER A 235 -5.42 21.89 -9.14
N SER A 236 -5.33 22.97 -8.36
CA SER A 236 -6.48 23.62 -7.71
C SER A 236 -7.33 22.67 -6.86
N GLN A 237 -6.75 21.55 -6.39
CA GLN A 237 -7.42 20.56 -5.55
C GLN A 237 -6.92 20.66 -4.10
N ILE A 238 -7.84 20.82 -3.15
CA ILE A 238 -7.50 20.92 -1.71
C ILE A 238 -7.22 19.55 -1.06
N ALA A 239 -7.66 18.45 -1.70
CA ALA A 239 -7.60 17.10 -1.15
C ALA A 239 -6.20 16.68 -0.64
N PRO A 240 -5.07 16.97 -1.34
CA PRO A 240 -3.73 16.67 -0.85
C PRO A 240 -3.38 17.34 0.47
N LEU A 241 -3.83 18.59 0.69
CA LEU A 241 -3.61 19.31 1.94
C LEU A 241 -4.38 18.70 3.10
N ILE A 242 -5.62 18.24 2.84
CA ILE A 242 -6.44 17.57 3.85
C ILE A 242 -5.81 16.23 4.25
N VAL A 243 -5.32 15.46 3.29
CA VAL A 243 -4.56 14.22 3.56
C VAL A 243 -3.32 14.52 4.40
N TRP A 244 -2.55 15.54 4.03
CA TRP A 244 -1.37 15.95 4.78
C TRP A 244 -1.70 16.34 6.22
N ALA A 245 -2.72 17.17 6.42
CA ALA A 245 -3.17 17.60 7.75
C ALA A 245 -3.62 16.43 8.61
N TRP A 246 -4.37 15.48 8.02
CA TRP A 246 -4.76 14.24 8.68
C TRP A 246 -3.54 13.43 9.15
N LEU A 247 -2.53 13.25 8.31
CA LEU A 247 -1.33 12.49 8.67
C LEU A 247 -0.47 13.20 9.72
N CYS A 248 -0.42 14.54 9.71
CA CYS A 248 0.18 15.32 10.79
C CYS A 248 -0.54 15.07 12.11
N PHE A 249 -1.88 15.08 12.12
CA PHE A 249 -2.68 14.77 13.30
C PHE A 249 -2.43 13.34 13.82
N VAL A 250 -2.41 12.35 12.93
CA VAL A 250 -2.08 10.95 13.29
C VAL A 250 -0.67 10.85 13.88
N GLY A 251 0.31 11.55 13.30
CA GLY A 251 1.68 11.60 13.81
C GLY A 251 1.76 12.17 15.24
N LEU A 252 1.03 13.25 15.51
CA LEU A 252 0.93 13.87 16.84
C LEU A 252 0.18 12.98 17.85
N ALA A 253 -0.83 12.23 17.42
CA ALA A 253 -1.56 11.32 18.29
C ALA A 253 -0.70 10.11 18.69
N ALA A 254 0.08 9.56 17.75
CA ALA A 254 1.00 8.46 18.00
C ALA A 254 2.13 8.83 18.98
N ALA A 255 2.53 10.10 19.00
CA ALA A 255 3.55 10.67 19.89
C ALA A 255 3.24 10.53 21.39
N LYS A 256 1.97 10.41 21.77
CA LYS A 256 1.52 10.42 23.16
C LYS A 256 1.50 9.04 23.83
N GLN A 257 1.86 7.98 23.11
CA GLN A 257 1.93 6.63 23.66
C GLN A 257 3.37 6.34 24.12
N PRO A 258 3.62 6.20 25.44
CA PRO A 258 4.95 5.89 25.98
C PRO A 258 5.46 4.51 25.56
#